data_AF-A0A2W5YI07-F1
#
_entry.id   AF-A0A2W5YI07-F1
#
_cell.length_a   1.000
_cell.length_b   1.000
_cell.length_c   1.000
_cell.angle_alpha   90.00
_cell.angle_beta   90.00
_cell.angle_gamma   90.00
#
_symmetry.space_group_name_H-M   'P 1'
#
loop_
_entity.id
_entity.type
_entity.pdbx_description
1 polymer ?
#
loop_
_entity_poly.entity_id
_entity_poly.type
_entity_poly.pdbx_seq_one_letter_code
_entity_poly.pdbx_strand_id
1 'polypeptide(L)'
;MKLACSWPRIVYLWLGLSSFSIACATSTYQYKEDEYVVITGGRSPDGQYSITAHGEGEYGDENFHLYLTDARTGKKLGQLDEVKDPLDTGADAFHANWSRDSREVSISYRVDRHEAVILRYRVESGHARYLSGPAKTDKLPDK
;
A
#
# COMPACT_ATOMS: atom_id res chain seq x y z
N MET A 1 -43.69 -66.26 -4.06
CA MET A 1 -43.88 -65.34 -5.21
C MET A 1 -44.01 -63.93 -4.67
N LYS A 2 -43.12 -62.99 -5.09
CA LYS A 2 -43.28 -61.52 -5.21
C LYS A 2 -43.83 -60.75 -3.97
N LEU A 3 -43.18 -59.74 -3.38
CA LEU A 3 -42.39 -58.63 -3.93
C LEU A 3 -41.44 -58.01 -2.88
N ALA A 4 -40.38 -57.41 -3.40
CA ALA A 4 -39.42 -56.57 -2.71
C ALA A 4 -40.04 -55.25 -2.22
N CYS A 5 -39.47 -54.66 -1.17
CA CYS A 5 -39.40 -53.20 -1.06
C CYS A 5 -38.10 -52.81 -0.35
N SER A 6 -37.15 -52.38 -1.18
CA SER A 6 -35.91 -51.69 -0.82
C SER A 6 -36.28 -50.28 -0.37
N TRP A 7 -35.78 -49.85 0.79
CA TRP A 7 -35.71 -48.44 1.16
C TRP A 7 -34.24 -48.00 1.12
N PRO A 8 -33.85 -47.05 0.26
CA PRO A 8 -32.52 -46.49 0.29
C PRO A 8 -32.38 -45.57 1.51
N ARG A 9 -31.27 -45.72 2.22
CA ARG A 9 -30.78 -44.73 3.18
C ARG A 9 -30.44 -43.46 2.39
N ILE A 10 -31.25 -42.42 2.53
CA ILE A 10 -30.92 -41.08 2.02
C ILE A 10 -29.85 -40.51 2.95
N VAL A 11 -28.60 -40.52 2.50
CA VAL A 11 -27.51 -39.74 3.10
C VAL A 11 -27.54 -38.38 2.42
N TYR A 12 -27.98 -37.34 3.12
CA TYR A 12 -27.84 -35.96 2.65
C TYR A 12 -26.37 -35.56 2.78
N LEU A 13 -25.63 -35.64 1.67
CA LEU A 13 -24.32 -35.02 1.55
C LEU A 13 -24.54 -33.52 1.31
N TRP A 14 -24.46 -32.73 2.39
CA TRP A 14 -24.38 -31.27 2.28
C TRP A 14 -23.04 -30.92 1.64
N LEU A 15 -23.04 -30.73 0.32
CA LEU A 15 -21.98 -30.00 -0.37
C LEU A 15 -22.06 -28.55 0.11
N GLY A 16 -21.29 -28.24 1.15
CA GLY A 16 -20.97 -26.87 1.50
C GLY A 16 -20.26 -26.23 0.31
N LEU A 17 -20.96 -25.40 -0.44
CA LEU A 17 -20.31 -24.41 -1.28
C LEU A 17 -19.62 -23.43 -0.32
N SER A 18 -18.34 -23.69 -0.04
CA SER A 18 -17.45 -22.64 0.46
C SER A 18 -17.36 -21.59 -0.64
N SER A 19 -18.17 -20.55 -0.51
CA SER A 19 -17.99 -19.31 -1.25
C SER A 19 -16.56 -18.82 -0.97
N PHE A 20 -15.66 -19.03 -1.91
CA PHE A 20 -14.40 -18.31 -1.94
C PHE A 20 -14.76 -16.85 -2.21
N SER A 21 -15.00 -16.08 -1.14
CA SER A 21 -14.98 -14.63 -1.25
C SER A 21 -13.58 -14.27 -1.74
N ILE A 22 -13.48 -13.89 -3.01
CA ILE A 22 -12.29 -13.25 -3.55
C ILE A 22 -12.23 -11.91 -2.82
N ALA A 23 -11.57 -11.89 -1.67
CA ALA A 23 -11.30 -10.67 -0.94
C ALA A 23 -10.33 -9.85 -1.79
N CYS A 24 -10.91 -8.93 -2.56
CA CYS A 24 -10.21 -7.84 -3.20
C CYS A 24 -9.65 -6.90 -2.12
N ALA A 25 -8.62 -7.34 -1.39
CA ALA A 25 -8.08 -6.61 -0.25
C ALA A 25 -7.26 -5.40 -0.73
N THR A 26 -7.95 -4.27 -0.88
CA THR A 26 -7.36 -2.93 -0.86
C THR A 26 -7.08 -2.57 0.59
N SER A 27 -5.87 -2.11 0.90
CA SER A 27 -5.53 -1.60 2.24
C SER A 27 -5.91 -0.13 2.31
N THR A 28 -6.90 0.18 3.15
CA THR A 28 -7.35 1.56 3.40
C THR A 28 -7.15 1.91 4.87
N TYR A 29 -6.88 3.18 5.15
CA TYR A 29 -6.69 3.65 6.53
C TYR A 29 -7.31 5.03 6.74
N GLN A 30 -8.16 5.15 7.77
CA GLN A 30 -8.74 6.42 8.17
C GLN A 30 -7.76 7.18 9.08
N TYR A 31 -7.04 8.13 8.51
CA TYR A 31 -6.12 8.98 9.26
C TYR A 31 -6.88 9.99 10.11
N LYS A 32 -6.39 10.27 11.32
CA LYS A 32 -6.82 11.42 12.11
C LYS A 32 -6.20 12.70 11.57
N GLU A 33 -6.77 13.83 12.00
CA GLU A 33 -6.16 15.14 11.79
C GLU A 33 -4.72 15.14 12.34
N ASP A 34 -3.78 15.59 11.50
CA ASP A 34 -2.34 15.61 11.77
C ASP A 34 -1.69 14.25 12.13
N GLU A 35 -2.32 13.13 11.77
CA GLU A 35 -1.74 11.80 11.95
C GLU A 35 -0.90 11.36 10.75
N TYR A 36 0.40 11.15 10.98
CA TYR A 36 1.35 10.68 9.98
C TYR A 36 1.89 9.32 10.38
N VAL A 37 1.54 8.28 9.63
CA VAL A 37 1.87 6.89 9.97
C VAL A 37 3.11 6.45 9.21
N VAL A 38 4.11 5.93 9.91
CA VAL A 38 5.34 5.42 9.27
C VAL A 38 5.00 4.18 8.45
N ILE A 39 5.41 4.17 7.18
CA ILE A 39 5.18 3.03 6.28
C ILE A 39 6.08 1.84 6.64
N THR A 40 5.83 0.67 6.06
CA THR A 40 6.67 -0.52 6.27
C THR A 40 8.11 -0.25 5.88
N GLY A 41 9.06 -0.44 6.81
CA GLY A 41 10.49 -0.13 6.59
C GLY A 41 10.79 1.37 6.46
N GLY A 42 9.83 2.24 6.79
CA GLY A 42 9.88 3.69 6.57
C GLY A 42 11.01 4.41 7.29
N ARG A 43 11.53 3.87 8.40
CA ARG A 43 12.59 4.51 9.19
C ARG A 43 13.98 4.21 8.62
N SER A 44 14.75 5.28 8.37
CA SER A 44 16.14 5.21 7.90
C SER A 44 17.07 4.53 8.93
N PRO A 45 18.17 3.86 8.48
CA PRO A 45 19.11 3.17 9.36
C PRO A 45 19.77 4.04 10.42
N ASP A 46 20.05 5.31 10.12
CA ASP A 46 20.61 6.26 11.09
C ASP A 46 19.54 6.88 12.02
N GLY A 47 18.26 6.58 11.77
CA GLY A 47 17.12 7.00 12.55
C GLY A 47 16.80 8.49 12.45
N GLN A 48 17.36 9.22 11.48
CA GLN A 48 17.14 10.65 11.27
C GLN A 48 15.86 10.93 10.47
N TYR A 49 15.54 10.06 9.52
CA TYR A 49 14.42 10.22 8.60
C TYR A 49 13.43 9.06 8.67
N SER A 50 12.17 9.37 8.41
CA SER A 50 11.09 8.41 8.19
C SER A 50 10.34 8.76 6.92
N ILE A 51 9.76 7.75 6.28
CA ILE A 51 8.71 7.92 5.28
C ILE A 51 7.37 7.67 5.96
N THR A 52 6.48 8.66 5.87
CA THR A 52 5.16 8.61 6.51
C THR A 52 4.06 8.82 5.50
N ALA A 53 2.95 8.10 5.66
CA ALA A 53 1.72 8.28 4.93
C ALA A 53 0.73 9.15 5.72
N HIS A 54 -0.03 9.96 4.99
CA HIS A 54 -1.19 10.66 5.51
C HIS A 54 -2.17 10.91 4.36
N GLY A 55 -3.45 10.79 4.66
CA GLY A 55 -4.54 11.20 3.78
C GLY A 55 -5.71 11.70 4.63
N GLU A 56 -6.79 12.05 3.96
CA GLU A 56 -8.00 12.62 4.54
C GLU A 56 -9.21 11.78 4.11
N GLY A 57 -10.38 12.09 4.65
CA GLY A 57 -11.62 11.37 4.36
C GLY A 57 -11.75 10.04 5.09
N GLU A 58 -12.87 9.36 4.86
CA GLU A 58 -13.22 8.10 5.54
C GLU A 58 -12.25 6.96 5.19
N TYR A 59 -11.71 6.95 3.97
CA TYR A 59 -10.83 5.90 3.47
C TYR A 59 -9.36 6.33 3.35
N GLY A 60 -9.03 7.58 3.72
CA GLY A 60 -7.68 8.12 3.63
C GLY A 60 -7.21 8.36 2.20
N ASP A 61 -8.11 8.43 1.22
CA ASP A 61 -7.83 8.60 -0.22
C ASP A 61 -7.86 10.06 -0.65
N GLU A 62 -8.58 10.91 0.07
CA GLU A 62 -8.58 12.36 -0.16
C GLU A 62 -7.21 12.94 0.24
N ASN A 63 -6.60 13.76 -0.62
CA ASN A 63 -5.30 14.40 -0.35
C ASN A 63 -4.19 13.42 0.16
N PHE A 64 -4.25 12.15 -0.27
CA PHE A 64 -3.31 11.14 0.16
C PHE A 64 -1.90 11.38 -0.39
N HIS A 65 -0.92 11.39 0.49
CA HIS A 65 0.47 11.63 0.16
C HIS A 65 1.44 10.84 1.05
N LEU A 66 2.61 10.52 0.50
CA LEU A 66 3.78 10.14 1.30
C LEU A 66 4.69 11.35 1.53
N TYR A 67 5.33 11.35 2.68
CA TYR A 67 6.19 12.45 3.13
C TYR A 67 7.52 11.94 3.65
N LEU A 68 8.58 12.68 3.36
CA LEU A 68 9.81 12.64 4.14
C LEU A 68 9.57 13.41 5.44
N THR A 69 9.89 12.77 6.56
CA THR A 69 9.63 13.28 7.91
C THR A 69 10.89 13.15 8.75
N ASP A 70 11.15 14.14 9.60
CA ASP A 70 12.18 14.06 10.64
C ASP A 70 11.73 13.03 11.69
N ALA A 71 12.45 11.91 11.79
CA ALA A 71 12.05 10.77 12.60
C ALA A 71 12.24 10.96 14.11
N ARG A 72 12.83 12.08 14.52
CA ARG A 72 13.05 12.44 15.93
C ARG A 72 11.94 13.35 16.44
N THR A 73 11.51 14.28 15.60
CA THR A 73 10.53 15.31 15.95
C THR A 73 9.14 15.05 15.38
N GLY A 74 9.02 14.17 14.39
CA GLY A 74 7.78 13.97 13.63
C GLY A 74 7.48 15.09 12.63
N LYS A 75 8.39 16.06 12.47
CA LYS A 75 8.18 17.20 11.56
C LYS A 75 8.20 16.76 10.11
N LYS A 76 7.15 17.09 9.35
CA LYS A 76 7.10 16.96 7.89
C LYS A 76 8.20 17.82 7.24
N LEU A 77 9.06 17.20 6.43
CA LEU A 77 10.15 17.85 5.72
C LEU A 77 9.81 18.13 4.25
N GLY A 78 9.07 17.23 3.61
CA GLY A 78 8.63 17.42 2.23
C GLY A 78 7.77 16.26 1.73
N GLN A 79 6.91 16.55 0.76
CA GLN A 79 6.09 15.56 0.08
C GLN A 79 6.93 14.80 -0.96
N LEU A 80 6.61 13.52 -1.16
CA LEU A 80 7.18 12.68 -2.23
C LEU A 80 6.25 12.74 -3.44
N ASP A 81 6.38 13.80 -4.24
CA ASP A 81 5.40 14.16 -5.26
C ASP A 81 5.24 13.13 -6.38
N GLU A 82 6.23 12.27 -6.63
CA GLU A 82 6.17 11.25 -7.68
C GLU A 82 5.41 9.99 -7.26
N VAL A 83 4.99 9.87 -5.99
CA VAL A 83 4.02 8.86 -5.57
C VAL A 83 2.65 9.30 -6.10
N LYS A 84 2.20 8.64 -7.19
CA LYS A 84 0.95 8.94 -7.88
C LYS A 84 0.04 7.73 -7.95
N ASP A 85 -1.26 8.03 -7.86
CA ASP A 85 -2.38 7.11 -8.09
C ASP A 85 -2.21 5.73 -7.42
N PRO A 86 -1.91 5.68 -6.11
CA PRO A 86 -1.78 4.41 -5.43
C PRO A 86 -3.14 3.70 -5.33
N LEU A 87 -3.14 2.38 -5.47
CA LEU A 87 -4.32 1.54 -5.23
C LEU A 87 -4.76 1.55 -3.76
N ASP A 88 -3.79 1.70 -2.85
CA ASP A 88 -3.94 1.55 -1.41
C ASP A 88 -3.60 2.86 -0.70
N THR A 89 -4.25 3.13 0.43
CA THR A 89 -3.98 4.30 1.29
C THR A 89 -3.43 3.91 2.65
N GLY A 90 -3.48 2.62 3.01
CA GLY A 90 -2.87 2.12 4.24
C GLY A 90 -1.36 2.21 4.21
N ALA A 91 -0.75 2.75 5.27
CA ALA A 91 0.71 2.88 5.39
C ALA A 91 1.46 1.53 5.26
N ASP A 92 0.79 0.43 5.60
CA ASP A 92 1.32 -0.92 5.49
C ASP A 92 1.45 -1.44 4.04
N ALA A 93 0.72 -0.84 3.09
CA ALA A 93 0.78 -1.17 1.67
C ALA A 93 1.97 -0.53 0.92
N PHE A 94 2.70 0.35 1.59
CA PHE A 94 3.90 1.00 1.07
C PHE A 94 5.13 0.45 1.77
N HIS A 95 6.17 0.17 1.00
CA HIS A 95 7.43 -0.33 1.54
C HIS A 95 8.58 0.60 1.18
N ALA A 96 9.32 1.05 2.19
CA ALA A 96 10.60 1.72 2.02
C ALA A 96 11.76 0.73 2.17
N ASN A 97 12.76 0.89 1.32
CA ASN A 97 14.05 0.24 1.43
C ASN A 97 15.15 1.31 1.37
N TRP A 98 15.78 1.55 2.52
CA TRP A 98 16.83 2.54 2.68
C TRP A 98 18.20 1.97 2.35
N SER A 99 19.05 2.78 1.72
CA SER A 99 20.48 2.50 1.65
C SER A 99 21.09 2.49 3.05
N ARG A 100 22.17 1.73 3.23
CA ARG A 100 22.84 1.58 4.54
C ARG A 100 23.34 2.90 5.12
N ASP A 101 23.69 3.85 4.26
CA ASP A 101 24.15 5.19 4.63
C ASP A 101 23.01 6.20 4.81
N SER A 102 21.74 5.76 4.69
CA SER A 102 20.53 6.58 4.81
C SER A 102 20.39 7.70 3.78
N ARG A 103 21.20 7.67 2.70
CA ARG A 103 21.21 8.71 1.65
C ARG A 103 20.29 8.42 0.48
N GLU A 104 19.81 7.21 0.33
CA GLU A 104 18.84 6.85 -0.70
C GLU A 104 17.72 6.01 -0.09
N VAL A 105 16.52 6.18 -0.62
CA VAL A 105 15.37 5.36 -0.27
C VAL A 105 14.63 4.96 -1.54
N SER A 106 14.29 3.69 -1.64
CA SER A 106 13.38 3.19 -2.65
C SER A 106 12.02 2.98 -2.03
N ILE A 107 10.96 3.42 -2.69
CA ILE A 107 9.56 3.25 -2.26
C ILE A 107 8.86 2.35 -3.27
N SER A 108 8.29 1.25 -2.81
CA SER A 108 7.46 0.37 -3.64
C SER A 108 6.02 0.35 -3.18
N TYR A 109 5.09 0.43 -4.12
CA TYR A 109 3.65 0.42 -3.87
C TYR A 109 2.88 -0.06 -5.11
N ARG A 110 1.60 -0.41 -4.93
CA ARG A 110 0.71 -0.86 -6.01
C ARG A 110 -0.02 0.32 -6.65
N VAL A 111 -0.09 0.30 -7.98
CA VAL A 111 -0.93 1.21 -8.78
C VAL A 111 -2.17 0.50 -9.31
N ASP A 112 -2.12 -0.83 -9.41
CA ASP A 112 -3.25 -1.71 -9.72
C ASP A 112 -3.10 -3.03 -8.96
N ARG A 113 -4.13 -3.88 -8.96
CA ARG A 113 -4.14 -5.21 -8.32
C ARG A 113 -3.00 -6.11 -8.79
N HIS A 114 -2.51 -5.91 -10.03
CA HIS A 114 -1.47 -6.72 -10.64
C HIS A 114 -0.19 -5.94 -10.97
N GLU A 115 -0.14 -4.65 -10.62
CA GLU A 115 0.96 -3.77 -10.99
C GLU A 115 1.50 -3.02 -9.76
N ALA A 116 2.81 -3.10 -9.58
CA ALA A 116 3.53 -2.36 -8.57
C ALA A 116 4.69 -1.59 -9.20
N VAL A 117 4.97 -0.43 -8.64
CA VAL A 117 6.04 0.46 -9.10
C VAL A 117 7.07 0.66 -8.01
N ILE A 118 8.28 1.07 -8.40
CA ILE A 118 9.35 1.42 -7.48
C ILE A 118 9.87 2.80 -7.87
N LEU A 119 9.87 3.71 -6.91
CA LEU A 119 10.49 5.03 -7.01
C LEU A 119 11.78 5.04 -6.20
N ARG A 120 12.78 5.80 -6.64
CA ARG A 120 14.04 6.00 -5.91
C ARG A 120 14.27 7.47 -5.67
N TYR A 121 14.69 7.78 -4.46
CA TYR A 121 15.00 9.12 -3.99
C TYR A 121 16.40 9.17 -3.42
N ARG A 122 17.05 10.31 -3.59
CA ARG A 122 18.21 10.71 -2.79
C ARG A 122 17.73 11.64 -1.68
N VAL A 123 18.17 11.38 -0.46
CA VAL A 123 17.88 12.22 0.70
C VAL A 123 19.15 12.97 1.09
N GLU A 124 19.10 14.30 0.96
CA GLU A 124 20.20 15.21 1.26
C GLU A 124 19.65 16.44 1.97
N SER A 125 20.27 16.83 3.09
CA SER A 125 19.93 18.04 3.84
C SER A 125 18.44 18.15 4.22
N GLY A 126 17.78 17.03 4.49
CA GLY A 126 16.35 16.99 4.83
C GLY A 126 15.39 17.10 3.64
N HIS A 127 15.87 16.94 2.41
CA HIS A 127 15.04 16.95 1.21
C HIS A 127 15.16 15.62 0.46
N ALA A 128 14.04 15.12 -0.07
CA ALA A 128 14.02 13.98 -0.98
C ALA A 128 14.04 14.50 -2.43
N ARG A 129 15.07 14.11 -3.18
CA ARG A 129 15.19 14.40 -4.61
C ARG A 129 14.94 13.12 -5.39
N TYR A 130 13.97 13.14 -6.29
CA TYR A 130 13.70 12.02 -7.18
C TYR A 130 14.94 11.67 -8.03
N LEU A 131 15.21 10.36 -8.14
CA LEU A 131 16.28 9.80 -8.96
C LEU A 131 15.72 9.04 -10.17
N SER A 132 14.77 8.14 -9.94
CA SER A 132 14.25 7.24 -10.98
C SER A 132 12.95 6.55 -10.54
N GLY A 133 12.20 6.04 -11.50
CA GLY A 133 10.94 5.31 -11.32
C GLY A 133 10.29 5.09 -12.68
N PRO A 134 9.03 4.61 -12.74
CA PRO A 134 8.26 4.63 -13.98
C PRO A 134 8.30 6.05 -14.55
N ALA A 135 8.59 6.14 -15.85
CA ALA A 135 8.50 7.42 -16.53
C ALA A 135 7.09 7.97 -16.35
N LYS A 136 6.98 9.29 -16.21
CA LYS A 136 5.70 9.99 -16.27
C LYS A 136 5.05 9.63 -17.59
N THR A 137 4.15 8.65 -17.62
CA THR A 137 3.35 8.37 -18.79
C THR A 137 2.32 9.48 -18.86
N ASP A 138 2.66 10.54 -19.58
CA ASP A 138 1.67 11.49 -20.08
C ASP A 138 0.70 10.66 -20.94
N LYS A 139 -0.45 10.33 -20.34
CA LYS A 139 -1.67 9.76 -20.94
C LYS A 139 -1.49 8.98 -22.26
N LEU A 140 -1.67 7.66 -22.23
CA LEU A 140 -2.21 7.00 -23.42
C LEU A 140 -3.73 7.31 -23.48
N PRO A 141 -4.28 7.77 -24.62
CA PRO A 141 -5.70 8.08 -24.73
C PRO A 141 -6.56 6.82 -24.60
N ASP A 142 -7.70 7.01 -23.97
CA ASP A 142 -8.81 6.07 -23.82
C ASP A 142 -9.20 5.46 -25.18
N LYS A 143 -9.48 4.15 -25.21
CA LYS A 143 -9.99 3.47 -26.42
C LYS A 143 -11.51 3.43 -26.41
#